data_AF-L7V7K1-F1
#
_entry.id   AF-L7V7K1-F1
#
_cell.length_a   1.000
_cell.length_b   1.000
_cell.length_c   1.000
_cell.angle_alpha   90.00
_cell.angle_beta   90.00
_cell.angle_gamma   90.00
#
_symmetry.space_group_name_H-M   'P 1'
#
loop_
_entity.id
_entity.type
_entity.pdbx_description
1 polymer ?
#
loop_
_entity_poly.entity_id
_entity_poly.type
_entity_poly.pdbx_seq_one_letter_code
_entity_poly.pdbx_strand_id
1 'polypeptide(L)'
;MWALWGTALRATVDALASIGSDDPAVIGASIARATELVQTVRAAGLTVYVTLFEGALGQALAAAGHREQARARLEEAIALGRSTEMCFYEAELLRLRAHTQDDPATRSSELAAALDLARRQGTPLYELRAALDDFELRGGPPARRSWKLSTGCPPIARCPNWRVLAACWPEPLRGSPHFRGRTRSRLIRRACCVPYREQVTRARDADACPGALQVHQAADGALVRVRLPGGRLTADQLAALARASNELASATLELTARGNLQLRAITDVMAVADAIANAGLLPSPTHERVRNIVASPLSGRVGGLADLQSWVGELDAAICAEPLLAQLGGRFWFSIDDGRADVSGLGADVGVHVLADGCAVLLDGRDTGVRLAPDDVVPTLTELAVRFTQMRGNFWRVNELIDPSVLVPGAAPGSRFPAVTKAPVGWIPQRDGRVTLGAAVPLGILPARVAEFLAAIEAPIAITPWRSVLVFDLDEAIADTALRVLAPLGLVFDENSPWLNVSACTGSPGCASSAADVRADAALSVRTEAAASGVHRHFVGCERACGSPLAGEVLVATAQGYRLLRKA
;
A
#
# COMPACT_ATOMS: atom_id res chain seq x y z
N MET A 1 21.04 31.85 -3.55
CA MET A 1 19.61 32.11 -3.25
C MET A 1 18.90 30.84 -2.77
N TRP A 2 18.68 29.82 -3.61
CA TRP A 2 17.98 28.59 -3.20
C TRP A 2 18.66 27.79 -2.09
N ALA A 3 19.99 27.77 -2.02
CA ALA A 3 20.73 27.13 -0.92
C ALA A 3 20.48 27.83 0.44
N LEU A 4 20.46 29.18 0.44
CA LEU A 4 20.14 29.97 1.64
C LEU A 4 18.71 29.68 2.11
N TRP A 5 17.78 29.60 1.16
CA TRP A 5 16.39 29.26 1.43
C TRP A 5 16.21 27.84 2.00
N GLY A 6 16.83 26.85 1.36
CA GLY A 6 16.79 25.46 1.85
C GLY A 6 17.40 25.31 3.24
N THR A 7 18.45 26.07 3.52
CA THR A 7 19.10 26.10 4.85
C THR A 7 18.17 26.70 5.91
N ALA A 8 17.50 27.81 5.60
CA ALA A 8 16.52 28.41 6.49
C ALA A 8 15.33 27.47 6.75
N LEU A 9 14.79 26.85 5.69
CA LEU A 9 13.70 25.88 5.83
C LEU A 9 14.09 24.69 6.70
N ARG A 10 15.28 24.12 6.49
CA ARG A 10 15.79 23.01 7.33
C ARG A 10 15.87 23.44 8.79
N ALA A 11 16.47 24.60 9.08
CA ALA A 11 16.59 25.09 10.45
C ALA A 11 15.23 25.34 11.11
N THR A 12 14.24 25.85 10.38
CA THR A 12 12.87 26.01 10.89
C THR A 12 12.20 24.66 11.19
N VAL A 13 12.41 23.63 10.36
CA VAL A 13 11.92 22.27 10.64
C VAL A 13 12.61 21.68 11.87
N ASP A 14 13.92 21.86 11.99
CA ASP A 14 14.68 21.37 13.15
C ASP A 14 14.21 22.05 14.45
N ALA A 15 13.89 23.35 14.41
CA ALA A 15 13.32 24.08 15.53
C ALA A 15 11.91 23.61 15.93
N LEU A 16 11.09 23.14 14.98
CA LEU A 16 9.79 22.53 15.31
C LEU A 16 9.97 21.12 15.88
N ALA A 17 10.91 20.34 15.36
CA ALA A 17 11.20 19.00 15.84
C ALA A 17 11.79 19.02 17.26
N SER A 18 12.59 20.04 17.60
CA SER A 18 13.22 20.16 18.92
C SER A 18 12.21 20.37 20.05
N ILE A 19 10.97 20.81 19.76
CA ILE A 19 9.90 20.97 20.76
C ILE A 19 9.61 19.65 21.51
N GLY A 20 9.85 18.49 20.88
CA GLY A 20 9.70 17.19 21.52
C GLY A 20 10.87 16.77 22.41
N SER A 21 11.91 17.59 22.53
CA SER A 21 13.08 17.37 23.40
C SER A 21 12.78 17.81 24.83
N ASP A 22 13.25 17.04 25.82
CA ASP A 22 13.20 17.43 27.24
C ASP A 22 14.30 18.44 27.63
N ASP A 23 15.20 18.80 26.71
CA ASP A 23 16.32 19.73 26.95
C ASP A 23 16.02 21.17 26.46
N PRO A 24 15.80 22.14 27.39
CA PRO A 24 15.55 23.54 27.04
C PRO A 24 16.68 24.22 26.28
N ALA A 25 17.94 23.79 26.49
CA ALA A 25 19.09 24.36 25.79
C ALA A 25 19.08 23.97 24.30
N VAL A 26 18.67 22.74 23.98
CA VAL A 26 18.52 22.25 22.60
C VAL A 26 17.38 22.98 21.89
N ILE A 27 16.26 23.21 22.57
CA ILE A 27 15.13 23.98 22.04
C ILE A 27 15.57 25.42 21.73
N GLY A 28 16.17 26.09 22.72
CA GLY A 28 16.64 27.48 22.59
C GLY A 28 17.66 27.66 21.47
N ALA A 29 18.65 26.77 21.37
CA ALA A 29 19.67 26.81 20.32
C ALA A 29 19.08 26.62 18.91
N SER A 30 18.10 25.71 18.77
CA SER A 30 17.43 25.45 17.49
C SER A 30 16.59 26.65 17.04
N ILE A 31 15.84 27.27 17.96
CA ILE A 31 15.06 28.49 17.70
C ILE A 31 15.98 29.66 17.31
N ALA A 32 17.09 29.85 18.03
CA ALA A 32 18.05 30.92 17.76
C ALA A 32 18.66 30.78 16.36
N ARG A 33 19.12 29.58 16.01
CA ARG A 33 19.69 29.28 14.69
C ARG A 33 18.68 29.50 13.55
N ALA A 34 17.44 29.05 13.74
CA ALA A 34 16.39 29.25 12.74
C ALA A 34 16.03 30.73 12.59
N THR A 35 16.01 31.49 13.69
CA THR A 35 15.75 32.93 13.68
C THR A 35 16.82 33.69 12.88
N GLU A 36 18.09 33.39 13.10
CA GLU A 36 19.22 34.01 12.37
C GLU A 36 19.14 33.77 10.85
N LEU A 37 18.83 32.53 10.46
CA LEU A 37 18.73 32.17 9.04
C LEU A 37 17.53 32.82 8.36
N VAL A 38 16.38 32.92 9.05
CA VAL A 38 15.19 33.61 8.54
C VAL A 38 15.44 35.12 8.41
N GLN A 39 16.16 35.73 9.36
CA GLN A 39 16.60 37.13 9.25
C GLN A 39 17.53 37.33 8.03
N THR A 40 18.43 36.37 7.78
CA THR A 40 19.32 36.41 6.62
C THR A 40 18.54 36.31 5.30
N VAL A 41 17.53 35.44 5.22
CA VAL A 41 16.62 35.33 4.08
C VAL A 41 15.87 36.65 3.86
N ARG A 42 15.36 37.27 4.93
CA ARG A 42 14.67 38.57 4.86
C ARG A 42 15.59 39.69 4.38
N ALA A 43 16.81 39.76 4.92
CA ALA A 43 17.82 40.76 4.52
C ALA A 43 18.26 40.60 3.05
N ALA A 44 18.22 39.37 2.52
CA ALA A 44 18.49 39.09 1.11
C ALA A 44 17.33 39.47 0.15
N GLY A 45 16.26 40.10 0.67
CA GLY A 45 15.10 40.52 -0.13
C GLY A 45 14.17 39.37 -0.55
N LEU A 46 14.35 38.18 0.02
CA LEU A 46 13.54 37.00 -0.28
C LEU A 46 12.30 36.98 0.61
N THR A 47 11.34 37.87 0.32
CA THR A 47 10.17 38.11 1.18
C THR A 47 9.02 37.14 0.96
N VAL A 48 8.97 36.47 -0.20
CA VAL A 48 7.99 35.42 -0.48
C VAL A 48 8.11 34.35 0.61
N TYR A 49 7.01 33.74 1.07
CA TYR A 49 6.97 32.69 2.10
C TYR A 49 7.65 32.97 3.46
N VAL A 50 8.19 34.16 3.72
CA VAL A 50 8.75 34.52 5.04
C VAL A 50 7.70 34.37 6.14
N THR A 51 6.44 34.67 5.83
CA THR A 51 5.29 34.47 6.71
C THR A 51 5.14 33.03 7.19
N LEU A 52 5.54 32.03 6.39
CA LEU A 52 5.53 30.62 6.78
C LEU A 52 6.64 30.30 7.79
N PHE A 53 7.85 30.82 7.55
CA PHE A 53 8.97 30.66 8.48
C PHE A 53 8.67 31.32 9.83
N GLU A 54 8.10 32.53 9.80
CA GLU A 54 7.72 33.25 11.02
C GLU A 54 6.59 32.55 11.78
N GLY A 55 5.63 31.94 11.06
CA GLY A 55 4.59 31.12 11.69
C GLY A 55 5.16 29.91 12.44
N ALA A 56 6.07 29.18 11.81
CA ALA A 56 6.73 28.03 12.43
C ALA A 56 7.61 28.43 13.63
N LEU A 57 8.37 29.53 13.52
CA LEU A 57 9.13 30.08 14.65
C LEU A 57 8.24 30.55 15.79
N GLY A 58 7.12 31.22 15.48
CA GLY A 58 6.12 31.61 16.47
C GLY A 58 5.53 30.40 17.21
N GLN A 59 5.25 29.31 16.49
CA GLN A 59 4.80 28.06 17.09
C GLN A 59 5.86 27.45 18.01
N ALA A 60 7.13 27.41 17.59
CA ALA A 60 8.22 26.89 18.41
C ALA A 60 8.45 27.73 19.68
N LEU A 61 8.41 29.06 19.57
CA LEU A 61 8.51 29.97 20.71
C LEU A 61 7.33 29.77 21.68
N ALA A 62 6.11 29.63 21.17
CA ALA A 62 4.93 29.42 22.01
C ALA A 62 5.01 28.08 22.77
N ALA A 63 5.48 27.02 22.11
CA ALA A 63 5.67 25.71 22.73
C ALA A 63 6.81 25.70 23.76
N ALA A 64 7.87 26.48 23.53
CA ALA A 64 8.97 26.69 24.48
C ALA A 64 8.61 27.62 25.66
N GLY A 65 7.36 28.09 25.75
CA GLY A 65 6.90 28.98 26.83
C GLY A 65 7.20 30.47 26.61
N HIS A 66 7.84 30.87 25.51
CA HIS A 66 8.14 32.25 25.17
C HIS A 66 6.96 32.95 24.46
N ARG A 67 5.79 32.98 25.10
CA ARG A 67 4.52 33.42 24.49
C ARG A 67 4.52 34.86 23.99
N GLU A 68 5.12 35.79 24.71
CA GLU A 68 5.19 37.20 24.28
C GLU A 68 6.04 37.37 23.01
N GLN A 69 7.18 36.67 22.94
CA GLN A 69 8.04 36.68 21.76
C GLN A 69 7.35 36.02 20.57
N ALA A 70 6.66 34.90 20.79
CA ALA A 70 5.83 34.25 19.78
C ALA A 70 4.77 35.21 19.21
N ARG A 71 4.06 35.93 20.09
CA ARG A 71 3.02 36.88 19.70
C ARG A 71 3.58 38.01 18.84
N ALA A 72 4.65 38.66 19.28
CA ALA A 72 5.29 39.74 18.54
C ALA A 72 5.73 39.31 17.14
N ARG A 73 6.36 38.13 17.03
CA ARG A 73 6.77 37.55 15.73
C ARG A 73 5.59 37.31 14.79
N LEU A 74 4.50 36.74 15.31
CA LEU A 74 3.29 36.45 14.52
C LEU A 74 2.59 37.72 14.06
N GLU A 75 2.56 38.76 14.89
CA GLU A 75 2.03 40.09 14.51
C GLU A 75 2.85 40.75 13.40
N GLU A 76 4.17 40.71 13.49
CA GLU A 76 5.06 41.16 12.42
C GLU A 76 4.82 40.40 11.11
N ALA A 77 4.62 39.08 11.18
CA ALA A 77 4.35 38.25 10.02
C ALA A 77 3.01 38.58 9.36
N ILE A 78 1.96 38.83 10.15
CA ILE A 78 0.65 39.26 9.65
C ILE A 78 0.78 40.63 8.97
N ALA A 79 1.49 41.57 9.60
CA ALA A 79 1.72 42.89 9.02
C ALA A 79 2.50 42.82 7.71
N LEU A 80 3.52 41.96 7.63
CA LEU A 80 4.31 41.71 6.43
C LEU A 80 3.47 41.09 5.30
N GLY A 81 2.63 40.09 5.62
CA GLY A 81 1.73 39.47 4.64
C GLY A 81 0.77 40.50 4.03
N ARG A 82 0.21 41.39 4.86
CA ARG A 82 -0.69 42.46 4.40
C ARG A 82 0.01 43.54 3.59
N SER A 83 1.21 43.97 3.99
CA SER A 83 1.94 45.02 3.27
C SER A 83 2.49 44.55 1.91
N THR A 84 2.66 43.24 1.75
CA THR A 84 3.12 42.61 0.50
C THR A 84 2.01 41.96 -0.31
N GLU A 85 0.76 42.04 0.17
CA GLU A 85 -0.41 41.33 -0.36
C GLU A 85 -0.28 39.78 -0.41
N MET A 86 0.76 39.22 0.21
CA MET A 86 1.01 37.78 0.30
C MET A 86 0.24 37.15 1.49
N CYS A 87 -1.09 37.24 1.45
CA CYS A 87 -1.97 36.85 2.55
C CYS A 87 -2.35 35.35 2.57
N PHE A 88 -1.73 34.49 1.74
CA PHE A 88 -2.12 33.07 1.62
C PHE A 88 -1.89 32.24 2.90
N TYR A 89 -1.05 32.70 3.83
CA TYR A 89 -0.78 32.05 5.12
C TYR A 89 -1.40 32.80 6.31
N GLU A 90 -2.14 33.89 6.06
CA GLU A 90 -2.63 34.78 7.12
C GLU A 90 -3.64 34.08 8.05
N ALA A 91 -4.51 33.23 7.52
CA ALA A 91 -5.47 32.47 8.33
C ALA A 91 -4.75 31.56 9.35
N GLU A 92 -3.64 30.94 8.96
CA GLU A 92 -2.85 30.10 9.84
C GLU A 92 -2.05 30.93 10.86
N LEU A 93 -1.54 32.10 10.47
CA LEU A 93 -0.88 33.03 11.42
C LEU A 93 -1.85 33.55 12.48
N LEU A 94 -3.09 33.87 12.11
CA LEU A 94 -4.14 34.26 13.07
C LEU A 94 -4.46 33.12 14.05
N ARG A 95 -4.54 31.89 13.56
CA ARG A 95 -4.74 30.69 14.41
C ARG A 95 -3.58 30.51 15.40
N LEU A 96 -2.34 30.63 14.92
CA LEU A 96 -1.15 30.52 15.76
C LEU A 96 -1.08 31.64 16.80
N ARG A 97 -1.47 32.87 16.43
CA ARG A 97 -1.48 34.00 17.36
C ARG A 97 -2.49 33.79 18.48
N ALA A 98 -3.65 33.21 18.17
CA ALA A 98 -4.65 32.87 19.18
C ALA A 98 -4.07 32.00 20.31
N HIS A 99 -3.22 31.02 19.98
CA HIS A 99 -2.56 30.16 20.97
C HIS A 99 -1.57 30.89 21.89
N THR A 100 -1.19 32.12 21.56
CA THR A 100 -0.36 32.97 22.42
C THR A 100 -1.18 33.76 23.44
N GLN A 101 -2.52 33.83 23.31
CA GLN A 101 -3.38 34.62 24.19
C GLN A 101 -3.69 33.88 25.49
N ASP A 102 -3.52 34.51 26.65
CA ASP A 102 -3.86 33.90 27.94
C ASP A 102 -5.37 33.97 28.24
N ASP A 103 -6.04 35.03 27.78
CA ASP A 103 -7.49 35.20 27.95
C ASP A 103 -8.29 34.30 26.97
N PRO A 104 -9.12 33.37 27.47
CA PRO A 104 -9.92 32.48 26.62
C PRO A 104 -10.91 33.22 25.70
N ALA A 105 -11.43 34.38 26.11
CA ALA A 105 -12.36 35.14 25.29
C ALA A 105 -11.66 35.76 24.08
N THR A 106 -10.48 36.36 24.31
CA THR A 106 -9.60 36.86 23.25
C THR A 106 -9.16 35.74 22.32
N ARG A 107 -8.70 34.60 22.87
CA ARG A 107 -8.33 33.42 22.07
C ARG A 107 -9.48 32.94 21.18
N SER A 108 -10.70 32.88 21.71
CA SER A 108 -11.88 32.48 20.93
C SER A 108 -12.21 33.47 19.81
N SER A 109 -12.07 34.77 20.07
CA SER A 109 -12.30 35.81 19.06
C SER A 109 -11.30 35.69 17.91
N GLU A 110 -10.02 35.46 18.22
CA GLU A 110 -8.97 35.31 17.21
C GLU A 110 -9.13 34.02 16.38
N LEU A 111 -9.51 32.90 17.01
CA LEU A 111 -9.81 31.66 16.29
C LEU A 111 -11.02 31.82 15.35
N ALA A 112 -12.04 32.58 15.75
CA ALA A 112 -13.17 32.90 14.90
C ALA A 112 -12.75 33.74 13.68
N ALA A 113 -11.86 34.72 13.87
CA ALA A 113 -11.30 35.52 12.77
C ALA A 113 -10.46 34.68 11.81
N ALA A 114 -9.65 33.75 12.32
CA ALA A 114 -8.88 32.80 11.52
C ALA A 114 -9.79 31.89 10.67
N LEU A 115 -10.84 31.33 11.27
CA LEU A 115 -11.82 30.46 10.61
C LEU A 115 -12.55 31.19 9.48
N ASP A 116 -13.00 32.42 9.74
CA ASP A 116 -13.71 33.26 8.79
C ASP A 116 -12.81 33.67 7.60
N LEU A 117 -11.55 34.00 7.86
CA LEU A 117 -10.57 34.27 6.80
C LEU A 117 -10.28 33.02 5.96
N ALA A 118 -10.10 31.86 6.59
CA ALA A 118 -9.85 30.60 5.89
C ALA A 118 -10.98 30.25 4.91
N ARG A 119 -12.23 30.48 5.33
CA ARG A 119 -13.43 30.28 4.49
C ARG A 119 -13.46 31.23 3.30
N ARG A 120 -13.20 32.53 3.51
CA ARG A 120 -13.13 33.51 2.42
C ARG A 120 -12.05 33.17 1.40
N GLN A 121 -10.91 32.66 1.86
CA GLN A 121 -9.79 32.28 1.01
C GLN A 121 -9.98 30.90 0.36
N GLY A 122 -11.02 30.15 0.71
CA GLY A 122 -11.23 28.79 0.20
C GLY A 122 -10.11 27.84 0.59
N THR A 123 -9.69 27.87 1.86
CA THR A 123 -8.57 27.06 2.39
C THR A 123 -9.06 26.02 3.41
N PRO A 124 -9.57 24.85 2.97
CA PRO A 124 -10.21 23.86 3.85
C PRO A 124 -9.30 23.35 4.97
N LEU A 125 -7.98 23.30 4.74
CA LEU A 125 -7.01 22.87 5.74
C LEU A 125 -6.94 23.84 6.92
N TYR A 126 -6.85 25.15 6.66
CA TYR A 126 -6.79 26.16 7.72
C TYR A 126 -8.15 26.33 8.39
N GLU A 127 -9.25 26.16 7.66
CA GLU A 127 -10.59 26.13 8.22
C GLU A 127 -10.72 24.98 9.25
N LEU A 128 -10.31 23.77 8.88
CA LEU A 128 -10.40 22.61 9.76
C LEU A 128 -9.54 22.79 11.02
N ARG A 129 -8.30 23.30 10.88
CA ARG A 129 -7.40 23.53 12.01
C ARG A 129 -7.94 24.59 12.98
N ALA A 130 -8.44 25.72 12.48
CA ALA A 130 -9.06 26.74 13.33
C ALA A 130 -10.34 26.22 14.00
N ALA A 131 -11.13 25.38 13.31
CA ALA A 131 -12.33 24.77 13.87
C ALA A 131 -12.03 23.74 14.97
N LEU A 132 -10.92 23.00 14.86
CA LEU A 132 -10.44 22.07 15.90
C LEU A 132 -10.08 22.84 17.17
N ASP A 133 -9.22 23.84 17.05
CA ASP A 133 -8.77 24.64 18.20
C ASP A 133 -9.94 25.35 18.90
N ASP A 134 -10.89 25.85 18.10
CA ASP A 134 -12.10 26.48 18.61
C ASP A 134 -13.02 25.50 19.36
N PHE A 135 -13.08 24.26 18.87
CA PHE A 135 -13.82 23.18 19.52
C PHE A 135 -13.16 22.75 20.84
N GLU A 136 -11.83 22.60 20.86
CA GLU A 136 -11.07 22.31 22.07
C GLU A 136 -11.24 23.40 23.13
N LEU A 137 -11.22 24.67 22.72
CA LEU A 137 -11.35 25.79 23.64
C LEU A 137 -12.75 25.91 24.26
N ARG A 138 -13.82 25.69 23.48
CA ARG A 138 -15.20 26.01 23.91
C ARG A 138 -16.07 24.81 24.24
N GLY A 139 -15.74 23.61 23.79
CA GLY A 139 -16.44 22.35 24.11
C GLY A 139 -17.95 22.27 23.78
N GLY A 140 -18.54 23.29 23.13
CA GLY A 140 -19.99 23.55 23.17
C GLY A 140 -20.74 23.52 21.82
N PRO A 141 -22.08 23.73 21.83
CA PRO A 141 -22.95 23.71 20.65
C PRO A 141 -22.57 24.65 19.49
N PRO A 142 -22.04 25.88 19.72
CA PRO A 142 -21.57 26.76 18.64
C PRO A 142 -20.40 26.17 17.85
N ALA A 143 -19.45 25.54 18.54
CA ALA A 143 -18.30 24.86 17.93
C ALA A 143 -18.73 23.59 17.14
N ARG A 144 -19.83 22.96 17.55
CA ARG A 144 -20.43 21.84 16.78
C ARG A 144 -21.08 22.31 15.47
N ARG A 145 -21.52 23.57 15.36
CA ARG A 145 -22.07 24.13 14.11
C ARG A 145 -20.95 24.49 13.13
N SER A 146 -19.87 25.12 13.59
CA SER A 146 -18.69 25.41 12.77
C SER A 146 -18.04 24.12 12.24
N TRP A 147 -17.93 23.08 13.07
CA TRP A 147 -17.45 21.74 12.68
C TRP A 147 -18.36 21.02 11.67
N LYS A 148 -19.69 21.09 11.86
CA LYS A 148 -20.64 20.42 10.94
C LYS A 148 -20.68 21.06 9.55
N LEU A 149 -20.48 22.38 9.48
CA LEU A 149 -20.41 23.11 8.21
C LEU A 149 -19.12 22.81 7.45
N SER A 150 -17.99 22.60 8.14
CA SER A 150 -16.71 22.27 7.51
C SER A 150 -16.56 20.79 7.09
N THR A 151 -17.33 19.88 7.69
CA THR A 151 -17.23 18.42 7.44
C THR A 151 -18.37 17.82 6.58
N GLY A 152 -19.38 18.60 6.20
CA GLY A 152 -20.49 18.14 5.33
C GLY A 152 -21.38 17.02 5.91
N CYS A 153 -21.35 16.77 7.22
CA CYS A 153 -22.04 15.64 7.84
C CYS A 153 -23.51 15.99 8.22
N PRO A 154 -24.53 15.22 7.81
CA PRO A 154 -25.93 15.52 8.14
C PRO A 154 -26.23 15.34 9.64
N PRO A 155 -27.31 15.97 10.17
CA PRO A 155 -27.57 16.03 11.61
C PRO A 155 -27.76 14.65 12.27
N ILE A 156 -27.20 14.54 13.48
CA ILE A 156 -27.10 13.40 14.42
C ILE A 156 -28.39 12.56 14.60
N ALA A 157 -29.56 13.05 14.20
CA ALA A 157 -30.85 12.37 14.35
C ALA A 157 -31.07 11.17 13.40
N ARG A 158 -30.15 10.87 12.47
CA ARG A 158 -30.28 9.74 11.51
C ARG A 158 -29.20 8.67 11.62
N CYS A 159 -28.45 8.60 12.72
CA CYS A 159 -27.44 7.57 12.91
C CYS A 159 -28.06 6.29 13.52
N PRO A 160 -28.01 5.10 12.86
CA PRO A 160 -28.71 3.89 13.31
C PRO A 160 -28.18 3.29 14.63
N ASN A 161 -27.00 3.72 15.09
CA ASN A 161 -26.28 3.12 16.22
C ASN A 161 -26.06 4.06 17.40
N TRP A 162 -26.91 5.06 17.60
CA TRP A 162 -26.76 5.99 18.74
C TRP A 162 -26.80 5.28 20.12
N ARG A 163 -27.48 4.13 20.21
CA ARG A 163 -27.54 3.31 21.44
C ARG A 163 -26.20 2.64 21.80
N VAL A 164 -25.28 2.49 20.84
CA VAL A 164 -23.96 1.87 21.07
C VAL A 164 -22.96 2.90 21.63
N LEU A 165 -23.13 4.19 21.31
CA LEU A 165 -22.28 5.27 21.82
C LEU A 165 -22.65 5.73 23.24
N ALA A 166 -23.86 5.43 23.71
CA ALA A 166 -24.29 5.77 25.07
C ALA A 166 -23.71 4.85 26.16
N ALA A 167 -23.05 3.74 25.78
CA ALA A 167 -22.50 2.75 26.71
C ALA A 167 -21.03 3.02 27.13
N CYS A 168 -20.38 4.06 26.58
CA CYS A 168 -18.97 4.36 26.84
C CYS A 168 -18.75 5.64 27.69
N TRP A 169 -19.77 6.14 28.40
CA TRP A 169 -19.59 7.24 29.35
C TRP A 169 -19.95 6.82 30.79
N PRO A 170 -19.15 7.24 31.79
CA PRO A 170 -19.51 7.03 33.19
C PRO A 170 -20.74 7.88 33.55
N GLU A 171 -21.73 7.24 34.18
CA GLU A 171 -22.86 7.92 34.85
C GLU A 171 -22.35 8.98 35.85
N PRO A 172 -23.06 10.10 36.04
CA PRO A 172 -24.06 10.08 37.11
C PRO A 172 -25.36 10.86 36.83
N LEU A 173 -26.34 10.56 37.70
CA LEU A 173 -27.59 11.26 38.01
C LEU A 173 -28.86 10.83 37.23
N ARG A 174 -29.60 9.92 37.89
CA ARG A 174 -31.01 9.63 37.68
C ARG A 174 -31.88 10.86 37.99
N GLY A 175 -32.87 11.11 37.13
CA GLY A 175 -33.91 12.11 37.39
C GLY A 175 -35.01 12.16 36.33
N SER A 176 -36.01 11.30 36.50
CA SER A 176 -37.41 11.41 36.02
C SER A 176 -37.82 10.95 34.59
N PRO A 177 -39.06 10.41 34.45
CA PRO A 177 -39.51 9.64 33.30
C PRO A 177 -40.50 10.42 32.40
N HIS A 178 -40.55 10.10 31.10
CA HIS A 178 -41.77 10.03 30.26
C HIS A 178 -41.38 9.92 28.77
N PHE A 179 -41.63 8.76 28.14
CA PHE A 179 -42.54 8.65 26.98
C PHE A 179 -42.63 7.20 26.48
N ARG A 180 -43.87 6.68 26.47
CA ARG A 180 -44.30 5.43 25.84
C ARG A 180 -44.83 5.73 24.43
N GLY A 181 -44.68 4.77 23.51
CA GLY A 181 -45.52 4.62 22.30
C GLY A 181 -44.80 3.79 21.22
N ARG A 182 -45.16 2.52 20.98
CA ARG A 182 -46.25 1.99 20.10
C ARG A 182 -46.04 2.39 18.62
N THR A 183 -46.15 1.59 17.56
CA THR A 183 -46.39 0.16 17.23
C THR A 183 -46.51 0.09 15.68
N ARG A 184 -46.26 -1.10 15.07
CA ARG A 184 -46.73 -1.59 13.73
C ARG A 184 -46.05 -0.96 12.49
N SER A 185 -45.81 -1.65 11.37
CA SER A 185 -46.37 -2.91 10.83
C SER A 185 -45.47 -3.53 9.75
N ARG A 186 -45.59 -4.85 9.62
CA ARG A 186 -45.06 -5.73 8.58
C ARG A 186 -45.59 -5.37 7.17
N LEU A 187 -44.70 -5.41 6.18
CA LEU A 187 -44.97 -5.86 4.80
C LEU A 187 -43.61 -6.12 4.13
N ILE A 188 -43.14 -7.37 4.23
CA ILE A 188 -42.02 -7.89 3.45
C ILE A 188 -42.56 -9.16 2.79
N ARG A 189 -42.61 -9.19 1.46
CA ARG A 189 -41.94 -10.22 0.62
C ARG A 189 -42.34 -10.12 -0.85
N ARG A 190 -41.29 -10.24 -1.68
CA ARG A 190 -41.23 -10.68 -3.09
C ARG A 190 -41.51 -9.64 -4.18
N ALA A 191 -40.43 -9.02 -4.66
CA ALA A 191 -40.04 -9.06 -6.07
C ALA A 191 -38.59 -8.54 -6.21
N CYS A 192 -37.75 -9.31 -6.92
CA CYS A 192 -36.47 -8.94 -7.53
C CYS A 192 -35.50 -8.03 -6.74
N CYS A 193 -34.62 -8.64 -5.94
CA CYS A 193 -33.32 -8.05 -5.61
C CYS A 193 -32.21 -8.89 -6.24
N VAL A 194 -31.89 -8.62 -7.51
CA VAL A 194 -30.51 -8.76 -7.98
C VAL A 194 -29.79 -7.53 -7.42
N PRO A 195 -28.71 -7.66 -6.61
CA PRO A 195 -28.00 -6.48 -6.16
C PRO A 195 -27.34 -5.82 -7.37
N TYR A 196 -27.82 -4.62 -7.69
CA TYR A 196 -27.15 -3.67 -8.58
C TYR A 196 -25.73 -3.46 -8.03
N ARG A 197 -24.73 -4.11 -8.62
CA ARG A 197 -23.32 -3.73 -8.45
C ARG A 197 -23.23 -2.31 -9.02
N GLU A 198 -23.00 -1.33 -8.15
CA GLU A 198 -22.65 0.03 -8.58
C GLU A 198 -21.57 -0.08 -9.65
N GLN A 199 -21.89 0.40 -10.86
CA GLN A 199 -20.92 0.57 -11.93
C GLN A 199 -19.77 1.39 -11.37
N VAL A 200 -18.58 0.81 -11.31
CA VAL A 200 -17.38 1.52 -10.89
C VAL A 200 -17.07 2.56 -11.97
N THR A 201 -17.64 3.76 -11.84
CA THR A 201 -17.26 4.92 -12.64
C THR A 201 -15.85 5.32 -12.24
N ARG A 202 -14.87 4.88 -13.05
CA ARG A 202 -13.46 5.23 -12.86
C ARG A 202 -13.18 6.60 -13.48
N ALA A 203 -12.44 7.42 -12.76
CA ALA A 203 -12.06 8.77 -13.19
C ALA A 203 -10.87 8.79 -14.19
N ARG A 204 -10.28 7.64 -14.53
CA ARG A 204 -9.15 7.54 -15.47
C ARG A 204 -9.29 6.32 -16.37
N ASP A 205 -9.12 6.54 -17.67
CA ASP A 205 -9.18 5.51 -18.72
C ASP A 205 -7.85 4.76 -18.90
N ALA A 206 -6.73 5.31 -18.40
CA ALA A 206 -5.41 4.70 -18.52
C ALA A 206 -5.01 3.91 -17.26
N ASP A 207 -4.55 2.68 -17.45
CA ASP A 207 -3.93 1.89 -16.39
C ASP A 207 -2.60 2.53 -15.97
N ALA A 208 -2.40 2.67 -14.65
CA ALA A 208 -1.22 3.28 -14.04
C ALA A 208 -0.31 2.25 -13.33
N CYS A 209 -0.50 0.96 -13.62
CA CYS A 209 0.35 -0.07 -13.03
C CYS A 209 1.78 0.05 -13.56
N PRO A 210 2.79 0.07 -12.66
CA PRO A 210 4.18 0.15 -13.07
C PRO A 210 4.61 -1.14 -13.75
N GLY A 211 5.49 -0.93 -14.71
CA GLY A 211 6.27 -1.93 -15.43
C GLY A 211 7.78 -1.69 -15.28
N ALA A 212 8.58 -2.33 -16.12
CA ALA A 212 10.03 -2.15 -16.20
C ALA A 212 10.43 -0.88 -16.97
N LEU A 213 9.63 -0.46 -17.95
CA LEU A 213 9.88 0.74 -18.76
C LEU A 213 8.95 1.89 -18.36
N GLN A 214 7.66 1.60 -18.17
CA GLN A 214 6.69 2.58 -17.69
C GLN A 214 6.63 2.57 -16.16
N VAL A 215 7.43 3.44 -15.56
CA VAL A 215 7.59 3.51 -14.10
C VAL A 215 6.45 4.23 -13.41
N HIS A 216 6.28 3.94 -12.12
CA HIS A 216 5.40 4.71 -11.25
C HIS A 216 6.24 5.62 -10.34
N GLN A 217 5.85 6.89 -10.24
CA GLN A 217 6.43 7.82 -9.27
C GLN A 217 5.75 7.65 -7.91
N ALA A 218 6.47 7.06 -6.97
CA ALA A 218 6.04 6.92 -5.58
C ALA A 218 6.67 7.99 -4.68
N ALA A 219 6.38 7.95 -3.38
CA ALA A 219 6.87 8.95 -2.44
C ALA A 219 8.38 8.85 -2.17
N ASP A 220 8.91 7.63 -2.27
CA ASP A 220 10.33 7.29 -2.12
C ASP A 220 11.13 7.38 -3.42
N GLY A 221 10.48 7.67 -4.55
CA GLY A 221 11.10 7.77 -5.88
C GLY A 221 10.43 6.87 -6.91
N ALA A 222 11.09 6.68 -8.06
CA ALA A 222 10.57 5.82 -9.10
C ALA A 222 10.56 4.34 -8.67
N LEU A 223 9.55 3.62 -9.14
CA LEU A 223 9.34 2.19 -8.92
C LEU A 223 9.24 1.49 -10.28
N VAL A 224 10.04 0.46 -10.46
CA VAL A 224 9.91 -0.52 -11.56
C VAL A 224 9.37 -1.84 -11.02
N ARG A 225 8.68 -2.58 -11.88
CA ARG A 225 8.27 -3.96 -11.60
C ARG A 225 8.82 -4.88 -12.67
N VAL A 226 9.52 -5.92 -12.24
CA VAL A 226 10.04 -6.98 -13.11
C VAL A 226 9.00 -8.10 -13.20
N ARG A 227 8.64 -8.51 -14.41
CA ARG A 227 7.75 -9.65 -14.66
C ARG A 227 8.59 -10.93 -14.68
N LEU A 228 8.18 -11.92 -13.88
CA LEU A 228 8.86 -13.20 -13.78
C LEU A 228 7.85 -14.32 -14.08
N PRO A 229 7.65 -14.74 -15.34
CA PRO A 229 6.73 -15.83 -15.67
C PRO A 229 6.99 -17.08 -14.81
N GLY A 230 5.94 -17.55 -14.11
CA GLY A 230 6.04 -18.65 -13.14
C GLY A 230 6.83 -18.33 -11.86
N GLY A 231 7.20 -17.06 -11.67
CA GLY A 231 8.07 -16.59 -10.58
C GLY A 231 9.55 -16.89 -10.80
N ARG A 232 9.94 -17.42 -11.96
CA ARG A 232 11.25 -18.04 -12.17
C ARG A 232 12.33 -17.01 -12.50
N LEU A 233 13.53 -17.27 -12.00
CA LEU A 233 14.73 -16.52 -12.33
C LEU A 233 15.99 -17.39 -12.22
N THR A 234 17.01 -17.05 -13.00
CA THR A 234 18.35 -17.61 -12.85
C THR A 234 19.13 -16.90 -11.74
N ALA A 235 20.21 -17.53 -11.27
CA ALA A 235 21.17 -16.91 -10.35
C ALA A 235 21.73 -15.58 -10.90
N ASP A 236 22.15 -15.56 -12.17
CA ASP A 236 22.68 -14.37 -12.83
C ASP A 236 21.66 -13.23 -12.90
N GLN A 237 20.40 -13.56 -13.19
CA GLN A 237 19.30 -12.59 -13.18
C GLN A 237 19.09 -11.99 -11.80
N LEU A 238 19.12 -12.81 -10.74
CA LEU A 238 19.02 -12.30 -9.37
C LEU A 238 20.21 -11.40 -9.00
N ALA A 239 21.43 -11.81 -9.36
CA ALA A 239 22.64 -11.03 -9.13
C ALA A 239 22.60 -9.67 -9.86
N ALA A 240 22.12 -9.64 -11.10
CA ALA A 240 21.95 -8.41 -11.86
C ALA A 240 20.96 -7.45 -11.19
N LEU A 241 19.81 -7.96 -10.74
CA LEU A 241 18.83 -7.16 -10.01
C LEU A 241 19.35 -6.67 -8.66
N ALA A 242 20.09 -7.50 -7.92
CA ALA A 242 20.70 -7.12 -6.65
C ALA A 242 21.71 -5.98 -6.83
N ARG A 243 22.58 -6.10 -7.84
CA ARG A 243 23.55 -5.05 -8.20
C ARG A 243 22.86 -3.76 -8.60
N ALA A 244 21.90 -3.82 -9.51
CA ALA A 244 21.12 -2.66 -9.93
C ALA A 244 20.42 -1.98 -8.75
N SER A 245 19.88 -2.77 -7.82
CA SER A 245 19.24 -2.23 -6.61
C SER A 245 20.23 -1.56 -5.66
N ASN A 246 21.44 -2.08 -5.51
CA ASN A 246 22.49 -1.49 -4.65
C ASN A 246 23.02 -0.17 -5.21
N GLU A 247 23.21 -0.11 -6.53
CA GLU A 247 23.84 1.03 -7.20
C GLU A 247 22.85 2.16 -7.49
N LEU A 248 21.59 1.81 -7.81
CA LEU A 248 20.63 2.74 -8.42
C LEU A 248 19.29 2.83 -7.68
N ALA A 249 19.12 2.12 -6.56
CA ALA A 249 17.84 2.04 -5.85
C ALA A 249 18.02 1.93 -4.32
N SER A 250 16.99 1.44 -3.63
CA SER A 250 16.94 1.29 -2.16
C SER A 250 17.75 0.12 -1.56
N ALA A 251 18.63 -0.54 -2.34
CA ALA A 251 19.36 -1.75 -1.91
C ALA A 251 18.44 -2.90 -1.41
N THR A 252 17.19 -2.95 -1.87
CA THR A 252 16.22 -4.00 -1.57
C THR A 252 15.41 -4.41 -2.81
N LEU A 253 15.05 -5.69 -2.87
CA LEU A 253 14.14 -6.25 -3.85
C LEU A 253 12.82 -6.59 -3.14
N GLU A 254 11.70 -6.03 -3.60
CA GLU A 254 10.39 -6.31 -3.01
C GLU A 254 9.64 -7.42 -3.76
N LEU A 255 9.41 -8.55 -3.09
CA LEU A 255 8.62 -9.67 -3.58
C LEU A 255 7.13 -9.33 -3.53
N THR A 256 6.40 -9.74 -4.56
CA THR A 256 5.00 -9.37 -4.75
C THR A 256 4.05 -10.54 -4.57
N ALA A 257 2.76 -10.25 -4.34
CA ALA A 257 1.71 -11.25 -4.23
C ALA A 257 1.40 -12.04 -5.53
N ARG A 258 2.20 -11.86 -6.58
CA ARG A 258 2.06 -12.53 -7.88
C ARG A 258 3.40 -13.08 -8.39
N GLY A 259 4.36 -13.34 -7.50
CA GLY A 259 5.65 -13.93 -7.88
C GLY A 259 6.58 -13.02 -8.67
N ASN A 260 6.32 -11.70 -8.73
CA ASN A 260 7.23 -10.72 -9.33
C ASN A 260 8.19 -10.09 -8.29
N LEU A 261 9.19 -9.37 -8.80
CA LEU A 261 10.06 -8.47 -8.03
C LEU A 261 9.79 -6.99 -8.38
N GLN A 262 10.12 -6.10 -7.44
CA GLN A 262 10.04 -4.65 -7.58
C GLN A 262 11.31 -4.00 -7.03
N LEU A 263 11.79 -2.95 -7.69
CA LEU A 263 12.86 -2.08 -7.19
C LEU A 263 12.26 -0.69 -6.97
N ARG A 264 12.59 -0.09 -5.82
CA ARG A 264 12.05 1.20 -5.37
C ARG A 264 13.14 2.20 -5.05
N ALA A 265 12.75 3.46 -4.98
CA ALA A 265 13.64 4.60 -4.76
C ALA A 265 14.71 4.70 -5.85
N ILE A 266 14.30 4.47 -7.09
CA ILE A 266 15.21 4.46 -8.23
C ILE A 266 15.69 5.88 -8.53
N THR A 267 17.01 6.04 -8.61
CA THR A 267 17.69 7.31 -8.90
C THR A 267 17.89 7.52 -10.40
N ASP A 268 18.14 6.45 -11.16
CA ASP A 268 18.25 6.45 -12.62
C ASP A 268 17.38 5.34 -13.23
N VAL A 269 16.26 5.75 -13.81
CA VAL A 269 15.28 4.84 -14.41
C VAL A 269 15.80 4.16 -15.66
N MET A 270 16.59 4.86 -16.48
CA MET A 270 17.08 4.31 -17.74
C MET A 270 18.15 3.26 -17.47
N ALA A 271 19.09 3.54 -16.57
CA ALA A 271 20.12 2.58 -16.19
C ALA A 271 19.53 1.30 -15.56
N VAL A 272 18.48 1.40 -14.75
CA VAL A 272 17.77 0.23 -14.21
C VAL A 272 17.04 -0.54 -15.31
N ALA A 273 16.39 0.15 -16.25
CA ALA A 273 15.73 -0.49 -17.39
C ALA A 273 16.72 -1.25 -18.28
N ASP A 274 17.89 -0.66 -18.56
CA ASP A 274 18.97 -1.29 -19.31
C ASP A 274 19.53 -2.52 -18.58
N ALA A 275 19.71 -2.43 -17.26
CA ALA A 275 20.14 -3.58 -16.45
C ALA A 275 19.14 -4.75 -16.50
N ILE A 276 17.83 -4.45 -16.41
CA ILE A 276 16.76 -5.45 -16.53
C ILE A 276 16.76 -6.08 -17.94
N ALA A 277 16.90 -5.26 -18.99
CA ALA A 277 16.93 -5.74 -20.36
C ALA A 277 18.16 -6.62 -20.63
N ASN A 278 19.35 -6.19 -20.20
CA ASN A 278 20.60 -6.94 -20.36
C ASN A 278 20.60 -8.28 -19.60
N ALA A 279 19.85 -8.37 -18.49
CA ALA A 279 19.64 -9.62 -17.77
C ALA A 279 18.59 -10.55 -18.42
N GLY A 280 17.98 -10.15 -19.55
CA GLY A 280 16.93 -10.92 -20.22
C GLY A 280 15.61 -10.97 -19.45
N LEU A 281 15.36 -9.97 -18.58
CA LEU A 281 14.17 -9.90 -17.73
C LEU A 281 13.08 -8.97 -18.30
N LEU A 282 13.29 -8.45 -19.52
CA LEU A 282 12.32 -7.66 -20.26
C LEU A 282 11.70 -8.54 -21.37
N PRO A 283 10.45 -9.03 -21.22
CA PRO A 283 9.85 -9.98 -22.18
C PRO A 283 9.64 -9.35 -23.57
N SER A 284 9.09 -8.14 -23.61
CA SER A 284 9.14 -7.26 -24.79
C SER A 284 8.87 -5.81 -24.37
N PRO A 285 9.34 -4.80 -25.11
CA PRO A 285 9.03 -3.40 -24.79
C PRO A 285 7.53 -3.07 -24.80
N THR A 286 6.76 -3.77 -25.63
CA THR A 286 5.31 -3.56 -25.81
C THR A 286 4.45 -4.26 -24.76
N HIS A 287 4.90 -5.42 -24.24
CA HIS A 287 4.14 -6.26 -23.32
C HIS A 287 4.66 -6.22 -21.88
N GLU A 288 5.65 -5.38 -21.59
CA GLU A 288 6.30 -5.28 -20.28
C GLU A 288 5.30 -5.02 -19.11
N ARG A 289 4.16 -4.39 -19.42
CA ARG A 289 3.08 -4.10 -18.45
C ARG A 289 2.05 -5.22 -18.29
N VAL A 290 1.98 -6.16 -19.22
CA VAL A 290 1.08 -7.32 -19.10
C VAL A 290 1.49 -8.08 -17.84
N ARG A 291 0.55 -8.35 -16.93
CA ARG A 291 0.94 -8.93 -15.64
C ARG A 291 1.41 -10.36 -15.76
N ASN A 292 1.93 -10.81 -14.63
CA ASN A 292 2.59 -12.09 -14.53
C ASN A 292 1.67 -13.28 -14.79
N ILE A 293 2.30 -14.35 -15.24
CA ILE A 293 1.75 -15.71 -15.21
C ILE A 293 2.19 -16.31 -13.89
N VAL A 294 1.26 -16.64 -13.00
CA VAL A 294 1.58 -17.32 -11.73
C VAL A 294 1.40 -18.81 -11.92
N ALA A 295 2.39 -19.61 -11.56
CA ALA A 295 2.32 -21.06 -11.66
C ALA A 295 2.59 -21.73 -10.32
N SER A 296 2.15 -22.98 -10.17
CA SER A 296 2.53 -23.83 -9.04
C SER A 296 4.06 -23.91 -8.93
N PRO A 297 4.69 -23.31 -7.90
CA PRO A 297 6.12 -23.00 -7.94
C PRO A 297 7.03 -24.22 -7.76
N LEU A 298 6.48 -25.35 -7.33
CA LEU A 298 7.16 -26.62 -7.10
C LEU A 298 6.84 -27.66 -8.20
N SER A 299 6.17 -27.24 -9.28
CA SER A 299 5.81 -28.09 -10.41
C SER A 299 7.04 -28.75 -11.04
N GLY A 300 6.87 -29.99 -11.51
CA GLY A 300 7.95 -30.82 -12.04
C GLY A 300 8.90 -31.41 -10.99
N ARG A 301 8.92 -30.86 -9.76
CA ARG A 301 9.87 -31.23 -8.71
C ARG A 301 9.24 -31.98 -7.54
N VAL A 302 8.14 -31.45 -7.00
CA VAL A 302 7.52 -31.96 -5.75
C VAL A 302 6.03 -32.14 -5.93
N GLY A 303 5.56 -33.39 -5.98
CA GLY A 303 4.14 -33.68 -6.19
C GLY A 303 3.62 -33.14 -7.52
N GLY A 304 2.31 -32.86 -7.60
CA GLY A 304 1.66 -32.39 -8.81
C GLY A 304 1.45 -33.49 -9.86
N LEU A 305 0.52 -33.22 -10.77
CA LEU A 305 0.10 -34.10 -11.87
C LEU A 305 0.81 -33.77 -13.19
N ALA A 306 1.39 -32.57 -13.31
CA ALA A 306 2.11 -32.13 -14.50
C ALA A 306 3.34 -31.29 -14.16
N ASP A 307 4.29 -31.26 -15.10
CA ASP A 307 5.35 -30.26 -15.14
C ASP A 307 4.89 -29.09 -16.02
N LEU A 308 4.70 -27.92 -15.41
CA LEU A 308 4.17 -26.72 -16.07
C LEU A 308 5.26 -25.88 -16.75
N GLN A 309 6.52 -26.34 -16.74
CA GLN A 309 7.66 -25.53 -17.16
C GLN A 309 7.53 -25.04 -18.60
N SER A 310 7.08 -25.91 -19.51
CA SER A 310 6.86 -25.57 -20.93
C SER A 310 5.69 -24.60 -21.09
N TRP A 311 4.55 -24.89 -20.48
CA TRP A 311 3.34 -24.08 -20.62
C TRP A 311 3.51 -22.63 -20.16
N VAL A 312 4.29 -22.38 -19.10
CA VAL A 312 4.57 -21.01 -18.66
C VAL A 312 5.33 -20.23 -19.73
N GLY A 313 6.37 -20.83 -20.33
CA GLY A 313 7.17 -20.19 -21.37
C GLY A 313 6.41 -20.04 -22.68
N GLU A 314 5.66 -21.07 -23.09
CA GLU A 314 4.82 -21.05 -24.28
C GLU A 314 3.71 -20.00 -24.17
N LEU A 315 3.05 -19.88 -23.01
CA LEU A 315 2.05 -18.85 -22.77
C LEU A 315 2.66 -17.45 -22.78
N ASP A 316 3.84 -17.27 -22.19
CA ASP A 316 4.53 -15.97 -22.24
C ASP A 316 4.86 -15.56 -23.67
N ALA A 317 5.41 -16.50 -24.46
CA ALA A 317 5.69 -16.29 -25.88
C ALA A 317 4.42 -16.00 -26.69
N ALA A 318 3.32 -16.74 -26.46
CA ALA A 318 2.04 -16.54 -27.13
C ALA A 318 1.44 -15.16 -26.81
N ILE A 319 1.53 -14.71 -25.55
CA ILE A 319 1.11 -13.36 -25.15
C ILE A 319 1.92 -12.29 -25.88
N CYS A 320 3.25 -12.45 -25.94
CA CYS A 320 4.12 -11.48 -26.62
C CYS A 320 3.94 -11.47 -28.14
N ALA A 321 3.53 -12.60 -28.73
CA ALA A 321 3.28 -12.73 -30.16
C ALA A 321 1.95 -12.10 -30.61
N GLU A 322 0.99 -11.87 -29.70
CA GLU A 322 -0.32 -11.29 -30.01
C GLU A 322 -0.35 -9.78 -29.71
N PRO A 323 -0.28 -8.89 -30.73
CA PRO A 323 -0.18 -7.44 -30.52
C PRO A 323 -1.37 -6.85 -29.76
N LEU A 324 -2.57 -7.44 -29.87
CA LEU A 324 -3.75 -6.97 -29.14
C LEU A 324 -3.56 -7.09 -27.63
N LEU A 325 -2.81 -8.10 -27.17
CA LEU A 325 -2.57 -8.33 -25.74
C LEU A 325 -1.61 -7.32 -25.12
N ALA A 326 -0.92 -6.49 -25.89
CA ALA A 326 -0.22 -5.31 -25.36
C ALA A 326 -1.19 -4.32 -24.67
N GLN A 327 -2.49 -4.40 -25.00
CA GLN A 327 -3.54 -3.59 -24.38
C GLN A 327 -4.10 -4.23 -23.10
N LEU A 328 -3.72 -5.47 -22.76
CA LEU A 328 -4.02 -6.06 -21.45
C LEU A 328 -3.42 -5.14 -20.38
N GLY A 329 -4.28 -4.55 -19.55
CA GLY A 329 -3.81 -3.68 -18.50
C GLY A 329 -2.98 -4.46 -17.50
N GLY A 330 -2.17 -3.74 -16.73
CA GLY A 330 -1.37 -4.26 -15.64
C GLY A 330 -2.19 -4.75 -14.44
N ARG A 331 -3.39 -5.30 -14.63
CA ARG A 331 -4.21 -5.87 -13.55
C ARG A 331 -4.67 -7.28 -13.87
N PHE A 332 -4.97 -7.54 -15.14
CA PHE A 332 -5.32 -8.85 -15.67
C PHE A 332 -4.12 -9.79 -15.58
N TRP A 333 -4.28 -11.00 -15.05
CA TRP A 333 -3.19 -11.96 -14.86
C TRP A 333 -3.67 -13.41 -14.95
N PHE A 334 -2.72 -14.32 -15.16
CA PHE A 334 -2.96 -15.74 -15.42
C PHE A 334 -2.54 -16.62 -14.25
N SER A 335 -3.17 -17.79 -14.09
CA SER A 335 -2.69 -18.86 -13.23
C SER A 335 -2.62 -20.22 -13.94
N ILE A 336 -1.55 -20.99 -13.69
CA ILE A 336 -1.41 -22.37 -14.15
C ILE A 336 -1.10 -23.25 -12.93
N ASP A 337 -2.01 -24.15 -12.58
CA ASP A 337 -1.90 -24.99 -11.38
C ASP A 337 -1.69 -26.46 -11.74
N ASP A 338 -0.72 -27.11 -11.12
CA ASP A 338 -0.29 -28.48 -11.45
C ASP A 338 -1.17 -29.58 -10.83
N GLY A 339 -2.31 -29.21 -10.26
CA GLY A 339 -3.26 -30.11 -9.62
C GLY A 339 -3.17 -30.11 -8.09
N ARG A 340 -2.19 -29.40 -7.51
CA ARG A 340 -2.09 -29.24 -6.05
C ARG A 340 -3.01 -28.17 -5.48
N ALA A 341 -3.68 -27.40 -6.33
CA ALA A 341 -4.57 -26.31 -5.94
C ALA A 341 -3.86 -25.23 -5.08
N ASP A 342 -2.55 -25.05 -5.29
CA ASP A 342 -1.76 -24.06 -4.57
C ASP A 342 -2.01 -22.64 -5.10
N VAL A 343 -2.15 -22.45 -6.41
CA VAL A 343 -2.35 -21.14 -7.04
C VAL A 343 -3.77 -20.92 -7.58
N SER A 344 -4.54 -21.98 -7.82
CA SER A 344 -5.92 -21.91 -8.34
C SER A 344 -6.84 -21.00 -7.51
N GLY A 345 -6.69 -21.04 -6.18
CA GLY A 345 -7.47 -20.23 -5.26
C GLY A 345 -7.07 -18.77 -5.17
N LEU A 346 -6.00 -18.33 -5.86
CA LEU A 346 -5.52 -16.95 -5.82
C LEU A 346 -6.34 -15.98 -6.68
N GLY A 347 -7.33 -16.47 -7.44
CA GLY A 347 -8.27 -15.63 -8.19
C GLY A 347 -7.62 -14.87 -9.35
N ALA A 348 -6.81 -15.58 -10.14
CA ALA A 348 -6.38 -15.11 -11.44
C ALA A 348 -7.57 -14.89 -12.38
N ASP A 349 -7.45 -13.96 -13.32
CA ASP A 349 -8.54 -13.62 -14.23
C ASP A 349 -8.93 -14.80 -15.11
N VAL A 350 -7.91 -15.49 -15.63
CA VAL A 350 -8.04 -16.72 -16.40
C VAL A 350 -6.94 -17.67 -15.94
N GLY A 351 -7.26 -18.94 -15.79
CA GLY A 351 -6.25 -19.94 -15.46
C GLY A 351 -6.67 -21.35 -15.79
N VAL A 352 -5.78 -22.30 -15.49
CA VAL A 352 -6.06 -23.73 -15.57
C VAL A 352 -5.66 -24.44 -14.28
N HIS A 353 -6.37 -25.53 -13.98
CA HIS A 353 -6.01 -26.49 -12.95
C HIS A 353 -5.93 -27.88 -13.54
N VAL A 354 -4.78 -28.53 -13.42
CA VAL A 354 -4.55 -29.88 -13.93
C VAL A 354 -5.34 -30.89 -13.10
N LEU A 355 -6.06 -31.76 -13.78
CA LEU A 355 -6.78 -32.91 -13.25
C LEU A 355 -6.15 -34.21 -13.78
N ALA A 356 -6.59 -35.36 -13.28
CA ALA A 356 -6.08 -36.65 -13.73
C ALA A 356 -6.41 -36.94 -15.21
N ASP A 357 -7.50 -36.38 -15.73
CA ASP A 357 -8.09 -36.66 -17.04
C ASP A 357 -8.17 -35.43 -17.97
N GLY A 358 -7.48 -34.33 -17.63
CA GLY A 358 -7.43 -33.12 -18.44
C GLY A 358 -7.12 -31.88 -17.62
N CYS A 359 -7.46 -30.70 -18.15
CA CYS A 359 -7.26 -29.42 -17.46
C CYS A 359 -8.59 -28.67 -17.31
N ALA A 360 -8.93 -28.26 -16.09
CA ALA A 360 -10.10 -27.41 -15.83
C ALA A 360 -9.78 -25.94 -16.13
N VAL A 361 -10.64 -25.26 -16.90
CA VAL A 361 -10.54 -23.82 -17.13
C VAL A 361 -11.12 -23.07 -15.93
N LEU A 362 -10.35 -22.09 -15.43
CA LEU A 362 -10.72 -21.26 -14.30
C LEU A 362 -10.96 -19.80 -14.70
N LEU A 363 -11.99 -19.18 -14.13
CA LEU A 363 -12.21 -17.73 -14.18
C LEU A 363 -12.35 -17.18 -12.76
N ASP A 364 -11.51 -16.21 -12.37
CA ASP A 364 -11.44 -15.69 -10.99
C ASP A 364 -11.40 -16.83 -9.94
N GLY A 365 -10.55 -17.84 -10.21
CA GLY A 365 -10.35 -19.02 -9.35
C GLY A 365 -11.55 -19.97 -9.23
N ARG A 366 -12.55 -19.86 -10.12
CA ARG A 366 -13.72 -20.76 -10.17
C ARG A 366 -13.62 -21.70 -11.35
N ASP A 367 -13.91 -22.98 -11.10
CA ASP A 367 -14.07 -23.96 -12.17
C ASP A 367 -15.27 -23.58 -13.05
N THR A 368 -15.04 -23.53 -14.36
CA THR A 368 -16.06 -23.20 -15.36
C THR A 368 -16.82 -24.43 -15.86
N GLY A 369 -16.39 -25.64 -15.49
CA GLY A 369 -16.90 -26.90 -16.04
C GLY A 369 -16.29 -27.27 -17.40
N VAL A 370 -15.57 -26.36 -18.06
CA VAL A 370 -14.86 -26.66 -19.32
C VAL A 370 -13.57 -27.43 -19.03
N ARG A 371 -13.30 -28.43 -19.87
CA ARG A 371 -12.12 -29.29 -19.79
C ARG A 371 -11.34 -29.21 -21.09
N LEU A 372 -10.03 -29.08 -20.96
CA LEU A 372 -9.08 -29.00 -22.07
C LEU A 372 -8.18 -30.21 -22.08
N ALA A 373 -7.75 -30.61 -23.28
CA ALA A 373 -6.56 -31.43 -23.42
C ALA A 373 -5.31 -30.59 -23.07
N PRO A 374 -4.21 -31.22 -22.63
CA PRO A 374 -2.92 -30.57 -22.39
C PRO A 374 -2.49 -29.59 -23.50
N ASP A 375 -2.61 -29.99 -24.76
CA ASP A 375 -2.15 -29.21 -25.92
C ASP A 375 -3.01 -27.96 -26.17
N ASP A 376 -4.25 -27.93 -25.66
CA ASP A 376 -5.19 -26.82 -25.85
C ASP A 376 -5.06 -25.73 -24.77
N VAL A 377 -4.25 -25.95 -23.71
CA VAL A 377 -4.13 -25.03 -22.57
C VAL A 377 -3.65 -23.65 -23.00
N VAL A 378 -2.49 -23.57 -23.65
CA VAL A 378 -1.88 -22.29 -24.05
C VAL A 378 -2.72 -21.55 -25.09
N PRO A 379 -3.19 -22.20 -26.18
CA PRO A 379 -4.10 -21.57 -27.13
C PRO A 379 -5.35 -21.01 -26.47
N THR A 380 -6.01 -21.78 -25.59
CA THR A 380 -7.25 -21.36 -24.94
C THR A 380 -7.01 -20.18 -24.00
N LEU A 381 -5.97 -20.21 -23.15
CA LEU A 381 -5.67 -19.11 -22.24
C LEU A 381 -5.40 -17.80 -23.00
N THR A 382 -4.70 -17.88 -24.13
CA THR A 382 -4.42 -16.74 -25.01
C THR A 382 -5.71 -16.21 -25.64
N GLU A 383 -6.56 -17.08 -26.16
CA GLU A 383 -7.85 -16.72 -26.75
C GLU A 383 -8.77 -16.03 -25.73
N LEU A 384 -8.86 -16.55 -24.51
CA LEU A 384 -9.67 -15.96 -23.45
C LEU A 384 -9.19 -14.55 -23.08
N ALA A 385 -7.88 -14.32 -23.08
CA ALA A 385 -7.32 -12.99 -22.85
C ALA A 385 -7.61 -12.03 -24.02
N VAL A 386 -7.59 -12.52 -25.26
CA VAL A 386 -7.97 -11.75 -26.46
C VAL A 386 -9.44 -11.35 -26.37
N ARG A 387 -10.33 -12.31 -26.09
CA ARG A 387 -11.78 -12.07 -25.93
C ARG A 387 -12.05 -11.06 -24.82
N PHE A 388 -11.40 -11.21 -23.67
CA PHE A 388 -11.50 -10.21 -22.60
C PHE A 388 -11.07 -8.83 -23.09
N THR A 389 -9.92 -8.72 -23.77
CA THR A 389 -9.41 -7.45 -24.27
C THR A 389 -10.38 -6.77 -25.25
N GLN A 390 -11.04 -7.54 -26.12
CA GLN A 390 -12.02 -7.03 -27.08
C GLN A 390 -13.29 -6.49 -26.41
N MET A 391 -13.75 -7.12 -25.32
CA MET A 391 -15.05 -6.81 -24.72
C MET A 391 -14.99 -6.02 -23.41
N ARG A 392 -13.81 -5.89 -22.79
CA ARG A 392 -13.67 -5.36 -21.42
C ARG A 392 -14.14 -3.92 -21.25
N GLY A 393 -14.20 -3.11 -22.30
CA GLY A 393 -14.39 -1.66 -22.16
C GLY A 393 -13.43 -1.08 -21.11
N ASN A 394 -13.98 -0.55 -20.00
CA ASN A 394 -13.22 0.05 -18.89
C ASN A 394 -12.94 -0.92 -17.72
N PHE A 395 -13.27 -2.21 -17.88
CA PHE A 395 -12.95 -3.25 -16.90
C PHE A 395 -11.49 -3.67 -17.02
N TRP A 396 -10.81 -3.81 -15.87
CA TRP A 396 -9.40 -4.21 -15.82
C TRP A 396 -9.20 -5.64 -15.32
N ARG A 397 -10.27 -6.26 -14.79
CA ARG A 397 -10.30 -7.62 -14.24
C ARG A 397 -11.57 -8.32 -14.70
N VAL A 398 -11.51 -9.64 -14.83
CA VAL A 398 -12.65 -10.48 -15.22
C VAL A 398 -13.78 -10.42 -14.20
N ASN A 399 -13.46 -10.30 -12.91
CA ASN A 399 -14.47 -10.24 -11.85
C ASN A 399 -15.30 -8.94 -11.81
N GLU A 400 -14.91 -7.95 -12.61
CA GLU A 400 -15.64 -6.69 -12.79
C GLU A 400 -16.71 -6.81 -13.89
N LEU A 401 -16.64 -7.84 -14.74
CA LEU A 401 -17.68 -8.13 -15.72
C LEU A 401 -19.00 -8.47 -15.01
N ILE A 402 -20.11 -8.10 -15.67
CA ILE A 402 -21.46 -8.45 -15.21
C ILE A 402 -21.64 -9.97 -15.21
N ASP A 403 -21.22 -10.60 -16.31
CA ASP A 403 -21.21 -12.03 -16.48
C ASP A 403 -19.85 -12.47 -17.03
N PRO A 404 -18.97 -13.05 -16.21
CA PRO A 404 -17.69 -13.59 -16.66
C PRO A 404 -17.80 -14.81 -17.58
N SER A 405 -18.91 -15.55 -17.55
CA SER A 405 -19.06 -16.81 -18.30
C SER A 405 -19.05 -16.60 -19.81
N VAL A 406 -19.38 -15.40 -20.27
CA VAL A 406 -19.29 -14.96 -21.68
C VAL A 406 -17.92 -15.15 -22.31
N LEU A 407 -16.84 -15.21 -21.50
CA LEU A 407 -15.49 -15.44 -22.01
C LEU A 407 -15.30 -16.89 -22.47
N VAL A 408 -15.96 -17.84 -21.79
CA VAL A 408 -15.75 -19.28 -21.95
C VAL A 408 -17.07 -19.94 -22.41
N PRO A 409 -17.21 -20.27 -23.70
CA PRO A 409 -18.39 -20.93 -24.24
C PRO A 409 -18.67 -22.25 -23.50
N GLY A 410 -19.92 -22.47 -23.12
CA GLY A 410 -20.33 -23.65 -22.36
C GLY A 410 -19.95 -23.61 -20.87
N ALA A 411 -19.40 -22.51 -20.36
CA ALA A 411 -19.11 -22.38 -18.95
C ALA A 411 -20.38 -22.34 -18.09
N ALA A 412 -20.33 -23.04 -16.96
CA ALA A 412 -21.24 -22.89 -15.85
C ALA A 412 -20.43 -22.46 -14.61
N PRO A 413 -20.89 -21.47 -13.83
CA PRO A 413 -20.15 -21.02 -12.66
C PRO A 413 -20.11 -22.11 -11.58
N GLY A 414 -18.94 -22.74 -11.41
CA GLY A 414 -18.67 -23.74 -10.39
C GLY A 414 -18.14 -23.17 -9.06
N SER A 415 -17.66 -24.09 -8.22
CA SER A 415 -17.04 -23.75 -6.94
C SER A 415 -15.72 -23.00 -7.13
N ARG A 416 -15.42 -22.11 -6.18
CA ARG A 416 -14.12 -21.44 -6.09
C ARG A 416 -13.13 -22.35 -5.36
N PHE A 417 -11.90 -22.42 -5.85
CA PHE A 417 -10.80 -23.08 -5.13
C PHE A 417 -10.44 -22.31 -3.85
N PRO A 418 -10.12 -23.00 -2.74
CA PRO A 418 -9.71 -22.35 -1.51
C PRO A 418 -8.40 -21.58 -1.72
N ALA A 419 -8.32 -20.35 -1.19
CA ALA A 419 -7.09 -19.56 -1.27
C ALA A 419 -6.03 -20.09 -0.30
N VAL A 420 -4.83 -20.31 -0.81
CA VAL A 420 -3.64 -20.60 0.00
C VAL A 420 -2.96 -19.28 0.35
N THR A 421 -2.60 -19.10 1.63
CA THR A 421 -1.92 -17.88 2.11
C THR A 421 -0.50 -18.13 2.61
N LYS A 422 -0.15 -19.39 2.91
CA LYS A 422 1.17 -19.76 3.45
C LYS A 422 2.12 -20.17 2.34
N ALA A 423 3.35 -19.70 2.44
CA ALA A 423 4.43 -20.11 1.58
C ALA A 423 4.91 -21.54 1.90
N PRO A 424 5.33 -22.33 0.89
CA PRO A 424 6.14 -23.51 1.14
C PRO A 424 7.54 -23.07 1.59
N VAL A 425 7.92 -23.42 2.83
CA VAL A 425 9.22 -23.10 3.43
C VAL A 425 9.86 -24.35 4.03
N GLY A 426 11.15 -24.23 4.34
CA GLY A 426 11.94 -25.28 4.96
C GLY A 426 12.59 -26.20 3.94
N TRP A 427 12.91 -27.40 4.42
CA TRP A 427 13.55 -28.45 3.65
C TRP A 427 12.49 -29.26 2.90
N ILE A 428 12.48 -29.19 1.57
CA ILE A 428 11.45 -29.82 0.74
C ILE A 428 12.10 -30.90 -0.13
N PRO A 429 11.93 -32.19 0.17
CA PRO A 429 12.49 -33.27 -0.62
C PRO A 429 11.90 -33.32 -2.03
N GLN A 430 12.76 -33.48 -3.03
CA GLN A 430 12.37 -33.69 -4.42
C GLN A 430 12.28 -35.18 -4.76
N ARG A 431 11.60 -35.48 -5.87
CA ARG A 431 11.42 -36.86 -6.36
C ARG A 431 12.73 -37.57 -6.74
N ASP A 432 13.77 -36.81 -7.08
CA ASP A 432 15.07 -37.31 -7.54
C ASP A 432 16.14 -37.37 -6.44
N GLY A 433 15.74 -37.15 -5.17
CA GLY A 433 16.65 -37.15 -4.02
C GLY A 433 17.34 -35.81 -3.77
N ARG A 434 17.17 -34.80 -4.63
CA ARG A 434 17.61 -33.43 -4.36
C ARG A 434 16.65 -32.72 -3.40
N VAL A 435 17.05 -31.52 -3.01
CA VAL A 435 16.34 -30.67 -2.06
C VAL A 435 15.92 -29.39 -2.75
N THR A 436 14.67 -28.97 -2.52
CA THR A 436 14.27 -27.58 -2.69
C THR A 436 14.28 -26.93 -1.31
N LEU A 437 15.00 -25.82 -1.19
CA LEU A 437 15.03 -25.03 0.04
C LEU A 437 14.07 -23.84 -0.11
N GLY A 438 13.02 -23.79 0.70
CA GLY A 438 12.06 -22.69 0.71
C GLY A 438 12.28 -21.72 1.86
N ALA A 439 12.35 -20.43 1.56
CA ALA A 439 12.54 -19.37 2.55
C ALA A 439 11.48 -18.28 2.43
N ALA A 440 10.74 -18.02 3.49
CA ALA A 440 9.94 -16.81 3.58
C ALA A 440 10.85 -15.60 3.74
N VAL A 441 10.48 -14.53 3.02
CA VAL A 441 11.13 -13.22 3.13
C VAL A 441 10.22 -12.33 3.97
N PRO A 442 10.63 -11.94 5.19
CA PRO A 442 9.82 -11.07 6.04
C PRO A 442 9.29 -9.85 5.29
N LEU A 443 7.96 -9.70 5.28
CA LEU A 443 7.22 -8.64 4.56
C LEU A 443 7.47 -8.57 3.04
N GLY A 444 8.15 -9.57 2.48
CA GLY A 444 8.62 -9.59 1.09
C GLY A 444 9.76 -8.62 0.80
N ILE A 445 10.50 -8.15 1.80
CA ILE A 445 11.63 -7.23 1.60
C ILE A 445 12.93 -8.01 1.66
N LEU A 446 13.51 -8.30 0.49
CA LEU A 446 14.76 -9.01 0.36
C LEU A 446 15.91 -8.00 0.23
N PRO A 447 16.83 -7.89 1.21
CA PRO A 447 17.99 -7.05 1.04
C PRO A 447 18.82 -7.50 -0.16
N ALA A 448 19.31 -6.55 -0.96
CA ALA A 448 20.11 -6.87 -2.15
C ALA A 448 21.34 -7.71 -1.80
N ARG A 449 21.96 -7.46 -0.64
CA ARG A 449 23.06 -8.29 -0.13
C ARG A 449 22.65 -9.76 0.08
N VAL A 450 21.43 -10.03 0.56
CA VAL A 450 20.93 -11.40 0.72
C VAL A 450 20.60 -12.02 -0.64
N ALA A 451 20.10 -11.22 -1.58
CA ALA A 451 19.92 -11.65 -2.97
C ALA A 451 21.25 -12.04 -3.65
N GLU A 452 22.36 -11.36 -3.35
CA GLU A 452 23.70 -11.76 -3.82
C GLU A 452 24.11 -13.13 -3.27
N PHE A 453 23.85 -13.41 -1.98
CA PHE A 453 24.12 -14.74 -1.40
C PHE A 453 23.25 -15.83 -2.02
N LEU A 454 21.97 -15.54 -2.29
CA LEU A 454 21.08 -16.47 -3.00
C LEU A 454 21.59 -16.75 -4.43
N ALA A 455 22.04 -15.71 -5.14
CA ALA A 455 22.58 -15.86 -6.49
C ALA A 455 23.90 -16.66 -6.49
N ALA A 456 24.75 -16.49 -5.48
CA ALA A 456 26.02 -17.21 -5.36
C ALA A 456 25.86 -18.73 -5.14
N ILE A 457 24.64 -19.23 -4.90
CA ILE A 457 24.36 -20.68 -4.86
C ILE A 457 24.37 -21.27 -6.27
N GLU A 458 24.21 -20.44 -7.32
CA GLU A 458 24.22 -20.85 -8.74
C GLU A 458 23.14 -21.90 -9.09
N ALA A 459 22.07 -21.93 -8.29
CA ALA A 459 20.93 -22.81 -8.48
C ALA A 459 19.72 -22.09 -9.11
N PRO A 460 18.77 -22.81 -9.73
CA PRO A 460 17.52 -22.24 -10.18
C PRO A 460 16.70 -21.68 -9.00
N ILE A 461 16.03 -20.54 -9.20
CA ILE A 461 15.27 -19.85 -8.15
C ILE A 461 13.83 -19.57 -8.63
N ALA A 462 12.88 -19.56 -7.71
CA ALA A 462 11.56 -18.96 -7.94
C ALA A 462 11.10 -18.06 -6.79
N ILE A 463 10.42 -16.98 -7.15
CA ILE A 463 9.67 -16.10 -6.26
C ILE A 463 8.21 -16.55 -6.24
N THR A 464 7.71 -16.86 -5.06
CA THR A 464 6.32 -17.34 -4.91
C THR A 464 5.33 -16.18 -4.77
N PRO A 465 4.03 -16.39 -5.05
CA PRO A 465 2.99 -15.41 -4.75
C PRO A 465 2.78 -15.15 -3.25
N TRP A 466 3.45 -15.89 -2.37
CA TRP A 466 3.41 -15.72 -0.92
C TRP A 466 4.62 -14.95 -0.37
N ARG A 467 5.37 -14.25 -1.24
CA ARG A 467 6.56 -13.46 -0.87
C ARG A 467 7.66 -14.32 -0.23
N SER A 468 7.85 -15.52 -0.76
CA SER A 468 8.95 -16.41 -0.42
C SER A 468 9.83 -16.67 -1.64
N VAL A 469 11.03 -17.16 -1.38
CA VAL A 469 11.98 -17.64 -2.39
C VAL A 469 12.13 -19.15 -2.27
N LEU A 470 12.22 -19.84 -3.41
CA LEU A 470 12.58 -21.25 -3.49
C LEU A 470 13.92 -21.35 -4.21
N VAL A 471 14.84 -22.13 -3.67
CA VAL A 471 16.12 -22.49 -4.30
C VAL A 471 16.05 -23.98 -4.61
N PHE A 472 16.12 -24.33 -5.88
CA PHE A 472 15.85 -25.67 -6.34
C PHE A 472 17.13 -26.50 -6.52
N ASP A 473 16.92 -27.79 -6.65
CA ASP A 473 17.86 -28.76 -7.21
C ASP A 473 19.20 -28.83 -6.46
N LEU A 474 19.14 -28.60 -5.14
CA LEU A 474 20.31 -28.64 -4.27
C LEU A 474 20.62 -30.06 -3.82
N ASP A 475 21.90 -30.39 -3.76
CA ASP A 475 22.37 -31.52 -2.97
C ASP A 475 22.20 -31.20 -1.47
N GLU A 476 22.00 -32.23 -0.64
CA GLU A 476 21.76 -32.11 0.80
C GLU A 476 22.85 -31.28 1.51
N ALA A 477 24.14 -31.50 1.20
CA ALA A 477 25.23 -30.73 1.80
C ALA A 477 25.20 -29.24 1.44
N ILE A 478 24.80 -28.91 0.20
CA ILE A 478 24.66 -27.52 -0.26
C ILE A 478 23.44 -26.88 0.41
N ALA A 479 22.32 -27.61 0.52
CA ALA A 479 21.12 -27.14 1.19
C ALA A 479 21.35 -26.84 2.68
N ASP A 480 22.07 -27.71 3.41
CA ASP A 480 22.44 -27.47 4.81
C ASP A 480 23.34 -26.24 4.96
N THR A 481 24.35 -26.10 4.09
CA THR A 481 25.23 -24.93 4.07
C THR A 481 24.47 -23.64 3.78
N ALA A 482 23.61 -23.64 2.76
CA ALA A 482 22.79 -22.50 2.38
C ALA A 482 21.87 -22.08 3.53
N LEU A 483 21.23 -23.03 4.21
CA LEU A 483 20.38 -22.76 5.37
C LEU A 483 21.18 -22.06 6.50
N ARG A 484 22.37 -22.58 6.84
CA ARG A 484 23.24 -22.01 7.89
C ARG A 484 23.71 -20.60 7.59
N VAL A 485 23.86 -20.24 6.31
CA VAL A 485 24.26 -18.89 5.88
C VAL A 485 23.06 -17.95 5.81
N LEU A 486 21.95 -18.40 5.21
CA LEU A 486 20.82 -17.53 4.89
C LEU A 486 19.90 -17.27 6.10
N ALA A 487 19.76 -18.22 7.03
CA ALA A 487 18.89 -18.04 8.19
C ALA A 487 19.37 -16.89 9.10
N PRO A 488 20.67 -16.78 9.46
CA PRO A 488 21.19 -15.63 10.20
C PRO A 488 21.04 -14.29 9.46
N LEU A 489 20.93 -14.31 8.13
CA LEU A 489 20.68 -13.12 7.30
C LEU A 489 19.20 -12.71 7.24
N GLY A 490 18.33 -13.41 7.97
CA GLY A 490 16.93 -13.03 8.15
C GLY A 490 15.93 -13.78 7.25
N LEU A 491 16.38 -14.76 6.45
CA LEU A 491 15.46 -15.66 5.76
C LEU A 491 14.84 -16.67 6.73
N VAL A 492 13.55 -16.95 6.55
CA VAL A 492 12.77 -17.77 7.48
C VAL A 492 12.46 -19.13 6.84
N PHE A 493 13.00 -20.19 7.42
CA PHE A 493 12.81 -21.58 6.97
C PHE A 493 11.84 -22.39 7.84
N ASP A 494 11.48 -21.90 9.03
CA ASP A 494 10.56 -22.57 9.95
C ASP A 494 9.09 -22.36 9.51
N GLU A 495 8.39 -23.46 9.24
CA GLU A 495 6.97 -23.49 8.85
C GLU A 495 6.02 -23.01 9.96
N ASN A 496 6.50 -22.96 11.21
CA ASN A 496 5.74 -22.47 12.35
C ASN A 496 6.00 -20.99 12.64
N SER A 497 6.85 -20.34 11.83
CA SER A 497 7.22 -18.95 12.07
C SER A 497 6.02 -18.00 11.92
N PRO A 498 5.83 -17.07 12.87
CA PRO A 498 4.78 -16.04 12.79
C PRO A 498 4.91 -15.13 11.55
N TRP A 499 6.10 -15.03 10.96
CA TRP A 499 6.33 -14.29 9.71
C TRP A 499 5.52 -14.81 8.52
N LEU A 500 5.09 -16.08 8.55
CA LEU A 500 4.25 -16.67 7.51
C LEU A 500 2.80 -16.19 7.55
N ASN A 501 2.37 -15.61 8.68
CA ASN A 501 1.00 -15.15 8.89
C ASN A 501 0.90 -13.62 8.86
N VAL A 502 1.96 -12.92 8.45
CA VAL A 502 1.98 -11.44 8.44
C VAL A 502 2.49 -10.93 7.10
N SER A 503 1.78 -9.97 6.52
CA SER A 503 2.28 -9.20 5.40
C SER A 503 1.82 -7.75 5.48
N ALA A 504 2.42 -6.88 4.68
CA ALA A 504 2.07 -5.48 4.65
C ALA A 504 2.16 -4.90 3.24
N CYS A 505 1.48 -3.79 2.99
CA CYS A 505 1.77 -2.95 1.84
C CYS A 505 3.06 -2.14 2.05
N THR A 506 3.42 -1.26 1.11
CA THR A 506 4.62 -0.42 1.24
C THR A 506 4.60 0.47 2.48
N GLY A 507 3.45 1.07 2.81
CA GLY A 507 3.35 1.96 3.96
C GLY A 507 4.09 3.29 3.80
N SER A 508 4.10 4.07 4.87
CA SER A 508 4.99 5.23 5.02
C SER A 508 6.41 4.73 5.31
N PRO A 509 7.49 5.40 4.84
CA PRO A 509 7.49 6.61 4.02
C PRO A 509 7.32 6.36 2.50
N GLY A 510 7.36 5.10 2.05
CA GLY A 510 7.36 4.76 0.60
C GLY A 510 6.05 5.04 -0.15
N CYS A 511 4.95 5.32 0.56
CA CYS A 511 3.66 5.62 -0.02
C CYS A 511 3.03 6.85 0.64
N ALA A 512 2.87 7.94 -0.13
CA ALA A 512 2.25 9.19 0.30
C ALA A 512 0.77 9.05 0.73
N SER A 513 0.10 7.97 0.31
CA SER A 513 -1.28 7.70 0.72
C SER A 513 -1.37 6.95 2.06
N SER A 514 -0.25 6.52 2.65
CA SER A 514 -0.24 5.72 3.86
C SER A 514 -0.40 6.59 5.12
N ALA A 515 -1.27 6.17 6.03
CA ALA A 515 -1.47 6.82 7.32
C ALA A 515 -0.41 6.44 8.37
N ALA A 516 0.33 5.35 8.17
CA ALA A 516 1.33 4.84 9.13
C ALA A 516 2.50 4.11 8.44
N ASP A 517 3.57 3.84 9.19
CA ASP A 517 4.60 2.87 8.82
C ASP A 517 4.10 1.45 9.13
N VAL A 518 3.31 0.93 8.19
CA VAL A 518 2.65 -0.36 8.39
C VAL A 518 3.61 -1.55 8.39
N ARG A 519 4.83 -1.39 7.87
CA ARG A 519 5.85 -2.44 7.88
C ARG A 519 6.48 -2.55 9.26
N ALA A 520 6.79 -1.43 9.90
CA ALA A 520 7.23 -1.40 11.29
C ALA A 520 6.17 -2.01 12.22
N ASP A 521 4.91 -1.62 12.05
CA ASP A 521 3.79 -2.14 12.85
C ASP A 521 3.59 -3.65 12.65
N ALA A 522 3.65 -4.12 11.40
CA ALA A 522 3.57 -5.54 11.09
C ALA A 522 4.71 -6.33 11.75
N ALA A 523 5.94 -5.81 11.69
CA ALA A 523 7.10 -6.43 12.33
C ALA A 523 6.99 -6.44 13.87
N LEU A 524 6.39 -5.41 14.47
CA LEU A 524 6.12 -5.38 15.91
C LEU A 524 5.10 -6.44 16.31
N SER A 525 4.04 -6.63 15.50
CA SER A 525 2.98 -7.62 15.77
C SER A 525 3.47 -9.07 15.84
N VAL A 526 4.56 -9.36 15.13
CA VAL A 526 5.22 -10.68 15.16
C VAL A 526 5.92 -10.93 16.50
N ARG A 527 6.39 -9.88 17.20
CA ARG A 527 7.16 -10.00 18.45
C ARG A 527 6.28 -10.09 19.71
N THR A 528 5.02 -9.69 19.64
CA THR A 528 4.15 -9.47 20.81
C THR A 528 3.07 -10.54 21.00
N GLU A 529 3.31 -11.78 20.54
CA GLU A 529 2.41 -12.97 20.64
C GLU A 529 1.05 -12.89 19.91
N ALA A 530 0.65 -11.73 19.38
CA ALA A 530 -0.58 -11.57 18.61
C ALA A 530 -0.66 -12.46 17.34
N ALA A 531 0.48 -13.02 16.90
CA ALA A 531 0.59 -13.94 15.77
C ALA A 531 0.14 -15.39 16.07
N ALA A 532 -0.19 -15.73 17.32
CA ALA A 532 -0.63 -17.06 17.74
C ALA A 532 -2.04 -17.45 17.26
N SER A 533 -2.80 -16.55 16.63
CA SER A 533 -4.16 -16.84 16.15
C SER A 533 -4.21 -17.79 14.94
N GLY A 534 -3.07 -18.04 14.28
CA GLY A 534 -3.00 -18.83 13.04
C GLY A 534 -3.68 -18.17 11.83
N VAL A 535 -4.23 -16.97 11.99
CA VAL A 535 -4.90 -16.20 10.95
C VAL A 535 -3.89 -15.27 10.28
N HIS A 536 -3.83 -15.31 8.95
CA HIS A 536 -3.02 -14.37 8.17
C HIS A 536 -3.53 -12.94 8.35
N ARG A 537 -2.66 -12.01 8.73
CA ARG A 537 -2.94 -10.58 8.86
C ARG A 537 -2.17 -9.76 7.83
N HIS A 538 -2.86 -8.84 7.19
CA HIS A 538 -2.29 -7.93 6.22
C HIS A 538 -2.47 -6.47 6.65
N PHE A 539 -1.35 -5.78 6.89
CA PHE A 539 -1.34 -4.39 7.34
C PHE A 539 -1.28 -3.42 6.15
N VAL A 540 -2.25 -2.51 6.05
CA VAL A 540 -2.37 -1.57 4.92
C VAL A 540 -2.45 -0.14 5.40
N GLY A 541 -1.76 0.75 4.69
CA GLY A 541 -1.67 2.16 5.04
C GLY A 541 -2.92 2.97 4.71
N CYS A 542 -3.77 2.47 3.82
CA CYS A 542 -4.99 3.16 3.37
C CYS A 542 -6.02 2.17 2.80
N GLU A 543 -7.20 2.68 2.48
CA GLU A 543 -8.34 1.87 2.01
C GLU A 543 -8.11 1.21 0.64
N ARG A 544 -7.07 1.59 -0.11
CA ARG A 544 -6.68 0.88 -1.35
C ARG A 544 -6.28 -0.57 -1.10
N ALA A 545 -5.85 -0.89 0.12
CA ALA A 545 -5.53 -2.25 0.56
C ALA A 545 -4.56 -3.01 -0.38
N CYS A 546 -3.54 -2.31 -0.88
CA CYS A 546 -2.62 -2.83 -1.89
C CYS A 546 -1.91 -4.11 -1.44
N GLY A 547 -1.96 -5.16 -2.26
CA GLY A 547 -1.25 -6.41 -1.99
C GLY A 547 -1.93 -7.33 -0.96
N SER A 548 -3.18 -7.03 -0.58
CA SER A 548 -3.95 -7.88 0.32
C SER A 548 -4.16 -9.28 -0.27
N PRO A 549 -3.97 -10.36 0.52
CA PRO A 549 -4.30 -11.73 0.10
C PRO A 549 -5.81 -11.90 -0.10
N LEU A 550 -6.28 -13.00 -0.69
CA LEU A 550 -7.73 -13.24 -0.82
C LEU A 550 -8.39 -13.71 0.48
N ALA A 551 -7.64 -14.40 1.34
CA ALA A 551 -8.07 -14.87 2.64
C ALA A 551 -7.22 -14.24 3.75
N GLY A 552 -7.79 -14.15 4.95
CA GLY A 552 -7.18 -13.52 6.11
C GLY A 552 -7.70 -12.11 6.42
N GLU A 553 -7.23 -11.56 7.53
CA GLU A 553 -7.63 -10.26 8.04
C GLU A 553 -6.85 -9.13 7.35
N VAL A 554 -7.55 -8.10 6.89
CA VAL A 554 -6.92 -6.88 6.38
C VAL A 554 -7.13 -5.77 7.39
N LEU A 555 -6.03 -5.24 7.93
CA LEU A 555 -6.00 -4.19 8.94
C LEU A 555 -5.56 -2.88 8.29
N VAL A 556 -6.41 -1.87 8.29
CA VAL A 556 -6.11 -0.54 7.74
C VAL A 556 -5.70 0.43 8.84
N ALA A 557 -4.60 1.12 8.63
CA ALA A 557 -4.11 2.17 9.51
C ALA A 557 -5.04 3.40 9.49
N THR A 558 -5.32 3.94 10.66
CA THR A 558 -6.08 5.18 10.89
C THR A 558 -5.36 6.03 11.93
N ALA A 559 -5.83 7.26 12.15
CA ALA A 559 -5.29 8.14 13.20
C ALA A 559 -5.44 7.58 14.63
N GLN A 560 -6.26 6.52 14.84
CA GLN A 560 -6.50 5.89 16.14
C GLN A 560 -5.90 4.48 16.25
N GLY A 561 -5.03 4.07 15.32
CA GLY A 561 -4.45 2.73 15.25
C GLY A 561 -4.97 1.92 14.06
N TYR A 562 -5.29 0.64 14.24
CA TYR A 562 -5.73 -0.24 13.15
C TYR A 562 -7.21 -0.61 13.26
N ARG A 563 -7.92 -0.55 12.13
CA ARG A 563 -9.29 -1.05 11.98
C ARG A 563 -9.32 -2.24 11.03
N LEU A 564 -10.19 -3.21 11.32
CA LEU A 564 -10.46 -4.31 10.40
C LEU A 564 -11.23 -3.81 9.17
N LEU A 565 -10.61 -3.94 8.00
CA LEU A 565 -11.19 -3.60 6.70
C LEU A 565 -11.93 -4.79 6.08
N ARG A 566 -11.36 -5.98 6.19
CA ARG A 566 -11.95 -7.23 5.68
C ARG A 566 -11.65 -8.38 6.65
N LYS A 567 -12.68 -9.19 6.93
CA LYS A 567 -12.60 -10.44 7.72
C LYS A 567 -12.16 -11.62 6.84
N ALA A 568 -11.55 -12.60 7.49
CA ALA A 568 -11.08 -13.85 6.89
C ALA A 568 -12.18 -14.61 6.13
#